data_AF-A0A7X9Q9C1-F1
#
_entry.id   AF-A0A7X9Q9C1-F1
#
_cell.length_a   1.000
_cell.length_b   1.000
_cell.length_c   1.000
_cell.angle_alpha   90.00
_cell.angle_beta   90.00
_cell.angle_gamma   90.00
#
_symmetry.space_group_name_H-M   'P 1'
#
loop_
_entity.id
_entity.type
_entity.pdbx_description
1 polymer ?
#
loop_
_entity_poly.entity_id
_entity_poly.type
_entity_poly.pdbx_seq_one_letter_code
_entity_poly.pdbx_strand_id
1 'polypeptide(L)'
;MISNLKTFENKNFGKLTVIGKDGESFFIANEVATMLGYVNPRKAVYDHVDEEDKGVTKWNTPGGIQNISIINESGLYSLILSSKLPQAKIFKAWVTREVLPSIRKNGGYIVGQEKKTNEEILADAILVANRIIA
;
A
#
# COMPACT_ATOMS: atom_id res chain seq x y z
N MET A 1 14.60 14.21 5.12
CA MET A 1 13.40 15.08 5.04
C MET A 1 12.23 14.22 4.58
N ILE A 2 11.00 14.48 5.04
CA ILE A 2 9.79 13.84 4.48
C ILE A 2 9.56 14.50 3.13
N SER A 3 9.92 13.83 2.05
CA SER A 3 10.09 14.52 0.76
C SER A 3 8.88 14.42 -0.16
N ASN A 4 7.85 13.63 0.14
CA ASN A 4 6.56 13.66 -0.58
C ASN A 4 5.47 12.93 0.22
N LEU A 5 4.39 13.64 0.57
CA LEU A 5 3.20 13.06 1.19
C LEU A 5 2.23 12.69 0.05
N LYS A 6 2.00 11.40 -0.14
CA LYS A 6 1.06 10.88 -1.14
C LYS A 6 -0.08 10.17 -0.41
N THR A 7 -1.25 10.12 -1.03
CA THR A 7 -2.37 9.33 -0.50
C THR A 7 -2.54 8.10 -1.37
N PHE A 8 -2.55 6.92 -0.76
CA PHE A 8 -2.99 5.71 -1.43
C PHE A 8 -4.50 5.59 -1.21
N GLU A 9 -5.28 5.74 -2.27
CA GLU A 9 -6.73 5.62 -2.22
C GLU A 9 -7.17 4.34 -2.94
N ASN A 10 -7.95 3.52 -2.25
CA ASN A 10 -8.60 2.37 -2.85
C ASN A 10 -10.07 2.33 -2.41
N LYS A 11 -10.97 2.05 -3.35
CA LYS A 11 -12.43 2.00 -3.11
C LYS A 11 -12.82 1.06 -1.97
N ASN A 12 -12.05 0.01 -1.73
CA ASN A 12 -12.33 -0.99 -0.70
C ASN A 12 -11.56 -0.73 0.62
N PHE A 13 -10.48 0.06 0.59
CA PHE A 13 -9.55 0.24 1.73
C PHE A 13 -9.46 1.67 2.22
N GLY A 14 -10.22 2.59 1.63
CA GLY A 14 -10.20 4.00 1.97
C GLY A 14 -8.88 4.66 1.57
N LYS A 15 -8.47 5.64 2.36
CA LYS A 15 -7.28 6.46 2.13
C LYS A 15 -6.24 6.10 3.18
N LEU A 16 -5.02 5.81 2.73
CA LEU A 16 -3.85 5.63 3.58
C LEU A 16 -2.86 6.76 3.32
N THR A 17 -2.26 7.25 4.41
CA THR A 17 -1.13 8.19 4.33
C THR A 17 0.13 7.46 3.87
N VAL A 18 0.75 7.96 2.80
CA VAL A 18 2.02 7.47 2.27
C VAL A 18 3.10 8.51 2.48
N ILE A 19 4.20 8.08 3.10
CA ILE A 19 5.35 8.89 3.46
C ILE A 19 6.51 8.44 2.58
N GLY A 20 6.90 9.28 1.63
CA GLY A 20 8.10 9.04 0.82
C GLY A 20 9.37 9.35 1.61
N LYS A 21 10.25 8.35 1.76
CA LYS A 21 11.54 8.46 2.45
C LYS A 21 12.59 7.61 1.73
N ASP A 22 13.72 8.20 1.37
CA ASP A 22 14.88 7.51 0.79
C ASP A 22 14.57 6.65 -0.46
N GLY A 23 13.61 7.10 -1.27
CA GLY A 23 13.16 6.37 -2.47
C GLY A 23 12.11 5.29 -2.21
N GLU A 24 11.81 5.01 -0.95
CA GLU A 24 10.81 4.04 -0.52
C GLU A 24 9.53 4.70 -0.03
N SER A 25 8.44 3.93 -0.09
CA SER A 25 7.12 4.33 0.42
C SER A 25 6.85 3.67 1.75
N PHE A 26 6.56 4.50 2.75
CA PHE A 26 6.16 4.06 4.09
C PHE A 26 4.70 4.42 4.37
N PHE A 27 4.05 3.63 5.21
CA PHE A 27 2.65 3.78 5.62
C PHE A 27 2.58 3.92 7.14
N ILE A 28 1.62 4.69 7.66
CA ILE A 28 1.41 4.79 9.11
C ILE A 28 0.86 3.45 9.62
N ALA A 29 1.62 2.76 10.45
CA ALA A 29 1.35 1.37 10.82
C ALA A 29 -0.01 1.20 11.52
N ASN A 30 -0.32 2.10 12.46
CA ASN A 30 -1.60 2.08 13.17
C ASN A 30 -2.78 2.40 12.27
N GLU A 31 -2.61 3.27 11.27
CA GLU A 31 -3.67 3.63 10.31
C GLU A 31 -4.05 2.40 9.48
N VAL A 32 -3.04 1.70 8.96
CA VAL A 32 -3.21 0.45 8.20
C VAL A 32 -3.93 -0.60 9.04
N ALA A 33 -3.42 -0.91 10.24
CA ALA A 33 -4.01 -1.97 11.07
C ALA A 33 -5.44 -1.62 11.54
N THR A 34 -5.72 -0.33 11.83
CA THR A 34 -7.08 0.12 12.16
C THR A 34 -8.02 -0.05 10.97
N MET A 35 -7.58 0.34 9.77
CA MET A 35 -8.36 0.22 8.55
C MET A 35 -8.71 -1.24 8.23
N LEU A 36 -7.78 -2.17 8.46
CA LEU A 36 -8.04 -3.60 8.31
C LEU A 36 -9.05 -4.15 9.33
N GLY A 37 -9.32 -3.40 10.40
CA GLY A 37 -10.29 -3.73 11.46
C GLY A 37 -9.68 -4.41 12.68
N TYR A 38 -8.37 -4.28 12.91
CA TYR A 38 -7.74 -4.83 14.11
C TYR A 38 -8.17 -4.05 15.35
N VAL A 39 -8.67 -4.77 16.37
CA VAL A 39 -9.06 -4.16 17.67
C VAL A 39 -7.86 -3.56 18.38
N ASN A 40 -6.68 -4.18 18.26
CA ASN A 40 -5.44 -3.66 18.81
C ASN A 40 -4.41 -3.49 17.68
N PRO A 41 -4.39 -2.31 17.02
CA PRO A 41 -3.50 -2.01 15.89
C PRO A 41 -2.02 -2.22 16.23
N ARG A 42 -1.58 -1.75 17.41
CA ARG A 42 -0.18 -1.87 17.84
C ARG A 42 0.26 -3.32 17.98
N LYS A 43 -0.58 -4.15 18.61
CA LYS A 43 -0.31 -5.59 18.73
C LYS A 43 -0.30 -6.27 17.37
N ALA A 44 -1.22 -5.93 16.48
CA ALA A 44 -1.25 -6.50 15.13
C ALA A 44 0.03 -6.21 14.34
N VAL A 45 0.52 -4.97 14.41
CA VAL A 45 1.82 -4.60 13.79
C VAL A 45 2.97 -5.35 14.43
N TYR A 46 2.96 -5.50 15.76
CA TYR A 46 3.99 -6.26 16.47
C TYR A 46 4.01 -7.75 16.07
N ASP A 47 2.84 -8.39 16.01
CA ASP A 47 2.69 -9.84 15.77
C ASP A 47 2.87 -10.25 14.30
N HIS A 48 2.72 -9.32 13.35
CA HIS A 48 2.60 -9.65 11.91
C HIS A 48 3.55 -8.90 10.99
N VAL A 49 4.40 -8.02 11.51
CA VAL A 49 5.38 -7.29 10.71
C VAL A 49 6.76 -7.58 11.28
N ASP A 50 7.72 -7.86 10.41
CA ASP A 50 9.10 -8.08 10.80
C ASP A 50 9.78 -6.76 11.21
N GLU A 51 10.79 -6.82 12.08
CA GLU A 51 11.44 -5.62 12.59
C GLU A 51 12.13 -4.80 11.49
N GLU A 52 12.64 -5.46 10.44
CA GLU A 52 13.27 -4.80 9.29
C GLU A 52 12.28 -3.97 8.44
N ASP A 53 11.00 -4.32 8.49
CA ASP A 53 9.92 -3.63 7.78
C ASP A 53 9.31 -2.49 8.61
N LYS A 54 9.71 -2.34 9.89
CA LYS A 54 9.25 -1.31 10.80
C LYS A 54 10.20 -0.11 10.81
N GLY A 55 9.62 1.06 11.00
CA GLY A 55 10.36 2.30 11.19
C GLY A 55 9.66 3.26 12.13
N VAL A 56 10.35 4.35 12.43
CA VAL A 56 9.81 5.47 13.20
C VAL A 56 10.09 6.77 12.46
N THR A 57 9.11 7.66 12.44
CA THR A 57 9.27 9.01 11.89
C THR A 57 8.58 10.05 12.76
N LYS A 58 9.08 11.28 12.71
CA LYS A 58 8.43 12.43 13.35
C LYS A 58 7.25 12.87 12.50
N TRP A 59 6.08 12.97 13.11
CA TRP A 59 4.85 13.36 12.44
C TRP A 59 4.10 14.41 13.24
N ASN A 60 3.48 15.36 12.55
CA ASN A 60 2.63 16.34 13.19
C ASN A 60 1.25 15.73 13.44
N THR A 61 0.88 15.61 14.70
CA THR A 61 -0.43 15.13 15.15
C THR A 61 -1.17 16.29 15.83
N PRO A 62 -2.48 16.19 16.10
CA PRO A 62 -3.19 17.21 16.88
C PRO A 62 -2.54 17.51 18.24
N GLY A 63 -1.81 16.55 18.82
CA GLY A 63 -1.03 16.72 20.05
C GLY A 63 0.42 17.19 19.82
N GLY A 64 0.73 17.76 18.66
CA GLY A 64 2.07 18.22 18.28
C GLY A 64 2.92 17.17 17.56
N ILE A 65 4.22 17.46 17.45
CA ILE A 65 5.19 16.59 16.77
C ILE A 65 5.48 15.38 17.66
N GLN A 66 5.16 14.19 17.16
CA GLN A 66 5.34 12.92 17.86
C GLN A 66 6.05 11.91 16.97
N ASN A 67 6.72 10.95 17.59
CA ASN A 67 7.26 9.79 16.88
C ASN A 67 6.13 8.79 16.63
N ILE A 68 5.87 8.47 15.37
CA ILE A 68 4.89 7.47 14.96
C ILE A 68 5.58 6.27 14.32
N SER A 69 4.99 5.09 14.50
CA SER A 69 5.42 3.87 13.83
C SER A 69 4.92 3.87 12.39
N ILE A 70 5.84 3.54 11.49
CA ILE A 70 5.61 3.38 10.06
C ILE A 70 6.06 1.98 9.63
N ILE A 71 5.50 1.50 8.54
CA ILE A 71 5.89 0.24 7.91
C ILE A 71 6.16 0.49 6.43
N ASN A 72 7.14 -0.20 5.86
CA ASN A 72 7.35 -0.17 4.41
C ASN A 72 6.27 -0.99 3.68
N GLU A 73 6.39 -1.12 2.36
CA GLU A 73 5.42 -1.88 1.55
C GLU A 73 5.43 -3.39 1.85
N SER A 74 6.58 -3.97 2.18
CA SER A 74 6.68 -5.36 2.63
C SER A 74 5.86 -5.59 3.90
N GLY A 75 6.04 -4.74 4.92
CA GLY A 75 5.29 -4.83 6.18
C GLY A 75 3.78 -4.60 6.01
N LEU A 76 3.37 -3.71 5.08
CA LEU A 76 1.97 -3.56 4.70
C LEU A 76 1.39 -4.89 4.18
N TYR A 77 2.10 -5.56 3.27
CA TYR A 77 1.66 -6.85 2.75
C TYR A 77 1.67 -7.94 3.83
N SER A 78 2.66 -7.97 4.72
CA SER A 78 2.72 -8.92 5.84
C SER A 78 1.48 -8.82 6.74
N LEU A 79 1.03 -7.61 7.08
CA LEU A 79 -0.23 -7.40 7.81
C LEU A 79 -1.46 -7.95 7.06
N ILE A 80 -1.57 -7.61 5.79
CA ILE A 80 -2.75 -7.97 4.99
C ILE A 80 -2.81 -9.49 4.75
N LEU A 81 -1.68 -10.09 4.42
CA LEU A 81 -1.57 -11.52 4.12
C LEU A 81 -1.72 -12.38 5.39
N SER A 82 -1.30 -11.88 6.55
CA SER A 82 -1.47 -12.58 7.83
C SER A 82 -2.87 -12.43 8.42
N SER A 83 -3.58 -11.36 8.09
CA SER A 83 -4.89 -11.08 8.67
C SER A 83 -5.99 -12.04 8.20
N LYS A 84 -6.91 -12.35 9.12
CA LYS A 84 -8.15 -13.12 8.89
C LYS A 84 -9.40 -12.22 8.81
N LEU A 85 -9.23 -10.91 8.96
CA LEU A 85 -10.34 -9.95 8.99
C LEU A 85 -11.01 -9.82 7.62
N PRO A 86 -12.33 -9.53 7.57
CA PRO A 86 -13.06 -9.41 6.30
C PRO A 86 -12.42 -8.41 5.33
N GLN A 87 -12.00 -7.24 5.82
CA GLN A 87 -11.35 -6.23 4.96
C GLN A 87 -10.04 -6.74 4.37
N ALA A 88 -9.16 -7.30 5.19
CA ALA A 88 -7.92 -7.87 4.71
C ALA A 88 -8.12 -9.01 3.68
N LYS A 89 -9.18 -9.81 3.83
CA LYS A 89 -9.54 -10.86 2.85
C LYS A 89 -9.88 -10.27 1.48
N ILE A 90 -10.56 -9.13 1.41
CA ILE A 90 -10.88 -8.46 0.14
C ILE A 90 -9.57 -8.00 -0.54
N PHE A 91 -8.64 -7.39 0.20
CA PHE A 91 -7.37 -6.92 -0.37
C PHE A 91 -6.55 -8.10 -0.87
N LYS A 92 -6.42 -9.11 0.00
CA LYS A 92 -5.71 -10.34 -0.30
C LYS A 92 -6.27 -10.99 -1.56
N ALA A 93 -7.59 -11.06 -1.70
CA ALA A 93 -8.23 -11.61 -2.90
C ALA A 93 -7.90 -10.78 -4.14
N TRP A 94 -8.00 -9.45 -4.07
CA TRP A 94 -7.66 -8.56 -5.19
C TRP A 94 -6.19 -8.73 -5.61
N VAL A 95 -5.25 -8.67 -4.67
CA VAL A 95 -3.83 -8.81 -4.98
C VAL A 95 -3.49 -10.19 -5.53
N THR A 96 -3.98 -11.26 -4.88
CA THR A 96 -3.61 -12.64 -5.26
C THR A 96 -4.32 -13.14 -6.51
N ARG A 97 -5.50 -12.60 -6.85
CA ARG A 97 -6.30 -13.05 -8.00
C ARG A 97 -6.19 -12.14 -9.23
N GLU A 98 -5.91 -10.86 -9.03
CA GLU A 98 -5.89 -9.87 -10.11
C GLU A 98 -4.48 -9.32 -10.33
N VAL A 99 -3.90 -8.69 -9.30
CA VAL A 99 -2.64 -7.93 -9.44
C VAL A 99 -1.44 -8.83 -9.69
N LEU A 100 -1.16 -9.80 -8.82
CA LEU A 100 0.00 -10.68 -8.96
C LEU A 100 -0.09 -11.56 -10.22
N PRO A 101 -1.25 -12.17 -10.56
CA PRO A 101 -1.38 -12.91 -11.81
C PRO A 101 -1.19 -12.04 -13.05
N SER A 102 -1.65 -10.78 -13.02
CA SER A 102 -1.40 -9.80 -14.08
C SER A 102 0.09 -9.56 -14.28
N ILE A 103 0.79 -9.17 -13.21
CA ILE A 103 2.22 -8.87 -13.25
C ILE A 103 2.99 -10.08 -13.77
N ARG A 104 2.70 -11.28 -13.26
CA ARG A 104 3.37 -12.51 -13.69
C ARG A 104 3.15 -12.83 -15.18
N LYS A 105 1.96 -12.59 -15.72
CA LYS A 105 1.62 -12.92 -17.12
C LYS A 105 2.10 -11.85 -18.10
N ASN A 106 1.99 -10.58 -17.71
CA ASN A 106 2.07 -9.44 -18.62
C ASN A 106 3.28 -8.52 -18.33
N GLY A 107 4.02 -8.78 -17.25
CA GLY A 107 5.12 -7.91 -16.79
C GLY A 107 4.68 -6.64 -16.05
N GLY A 108 3.37 -6.41 -15.90
CA GLY A 108 2.82 -5.24 -15.23
C GLY A 108 1.35 -5.41 -14.84
N TYR A 109 0.77 -4.36 -14.24
CA TYR A 109 -0.65 -4.27 -13.92
C TYR A 109 -1.19 -2.91 -14.36
N ILE A 110 -2.22 -2.94 -15.21
CA ILE A 110 -3.03 -1.76 -15.58
C ILE A 110 -4.43 -1.99 -15.01
N VAL A 111 -4.97 -0.99 -14.31
CA VAL A 111 -6.30 -1.10 -13.68
C VAL A 111 -7.35 -1.41 -14.75
N GLY A 112 -8.11 -2.48 -14.52
CA GLY A 112 -9.18 -2.95 -15.41
C GLY A 112 -8.70 -3.59 -16.72
N GLN A 113 -7.42 -3.97 -16.81
CA GLN A 113 -6.85 -4.58 -18.02
C GLN A 113 -7.60 -5.84 -18.51
N GLU A 114 -8.26 -6.58 -17.61
CA GLU A 114 -9.03 -7.78 -17.96
C GLU A 114 -10.29 -7.47 -18.78
N LYS A 115 -10.67 -6.19 -18.83
CA LYS A 115 -11.80 -5.66 -19.60
C LYS A 115 -11.36 -4.80 -20.78
N LYS A 116 -10.05 -4.69 -21.02
CA LYS A 116 -9.47 -3.84 -22.07
C LYS A 116 -9.00 -4.67 -23.24
N THR A 117 -9.06 -4.09 -24.45
CA THR A 117 -8.41 -4.67 -25.62
C THR A 117 -6.89 -4.46 -25.55
N ASN A 118 -6.14 -5.17 -26.38
CA ASN A 118 -4.68 -5.00 -26.45
C ASN A 118 -4.30 -3.57 -26.85
N GLU A 119 -5.08 -2.93 -27.71
CA GLU A 119 -4.88 -1.55 -28.15
C GLU A 119 -5.07 -0.55 -27.00
N GLU A 120 -6.10 -0.75 -26.17
CA GLU A 120 -6.33 0.09 -24.98
C GLU A 120 -5.22 -0.07 -23.94
N ILE A 121 -4.76 -1.31 -23.70
CA ILE A 121 -3.63 -1.60 -22.82
C ILE A 121 -2.36 -0.92 -23.34
N LEU A 122 -2.10 -0.97 -24.64
CA LEU A 122 -0.95 -0.32 -25.26
C LEU A 122 -1.05 1.21 -25.14
N ALA A 123 -2.23 1.79 -25.37
CA ALA A 123 -2.45 3.22 -25.21
C ALA A 123 -2.17 3.67 -23.77
N ASP A 124 -2.67 2.95 -22.77
CA ASP A 124 -2.37 3.22 -21.36
C ASP A 124 -0.88 3.11 -21.05
N ALA A 125 -0.21 2.08 -21.58
CA ALA A 125 1.23 1.88 -21.39
C ALA A 125 2.04 3.05 -21.98
N ILE A 126 1.67 3.55 -23.17
CA ILE A 126 2.32 4.71 -23.79
C ILE A 126 2.07 5.98 -22.96
N LEU A 127 0.86 6.18 -22.45
CA LEU A 127 0.54 7.32 -21.57
C LEU A 127 1.31 7.28 -20.25
N VAL A 128 1.59 6.09 -19.73
CA VAL A 128 2.45 5.90 -18.55
C VAL A 128 3.90 6.21 -18.89
N ALA A 129 4.42 5.69 -20.00
CA ALA A 129 5.79 5.95 -20.45
C ALA A 129 6.04 7.46 -20.63
N ASN A 130 5.13 8.16 -21.30
CA ASN A 130 5.23 9.61 -21.50
C ASN A 130 5.23 10.40 -20.18
N ARG A 131 4.48 9.94 -19.16
CA ARG A 131 4.47 10.59 -17.83
C ARG A 131 5.76 10.38 -17.03
N ILE A 132 6.50 9.31 -17.29
CA ILE A 132 7.73 8.97 -16.58
C ILE A 132 8.95 9.62 -17.26
N ILE A 133 8.92 9.72 -18.59
CA ILE A 133 10.05 10.16 -19.41
C ILE A 133 10.04 11.69 -19.63
N ALA A 134 8.87 12.34 -19.60
CA ALA A 134 8.74 13.78 -19.81
C ALA A 134 8.98 14.61 -18.55
#